data_AF-A0A7S0JES7-F1
#
_entry.id   AF-A0A7S0JES7-F1
#
_cell.length_a   1.000
_cell.length_b   1.000
_cell.length_c   1.000
_cell.angle_alpha   90.00
_cell.angle_beta   90.00
_cell.angle_gamma   90.00
#
_symmetry.space_group_name_H-M   'P 1'
#
loop_
_entity.id
_entity.type
_entity.pdbx_description
1 polymer ?
#
loop_
_entity_poly.entity_id
_entity_poly.type
_entity_poly.pdbx_seq_one_letter_code
_entity_poly.pdbx_strand_id
1 'polypeptide(L)'
;FDIASRADHWLQSGEGGGGGSKPFTLLLNIIIPSANHLCLVAAFRPRETASLEHVERPEVRLFWKWVEADDAFRNERLKLIPRVAKGSFLVQKGVGATPVLLGKKIKVHYFRTAHSFEVDLDVGSDPIANYVCRLVRDVMASSVCLDLAIALEGRCEEVR
;
A
#
# COMPACT_ATOMS: atom_id res chain seq x y z
N PHE A 1 2.55 -5.29 13.09
CA PHE A 1 1.37 -4.94 12.28
C PHE A 1 0.57 -3.90 13.06
N ASP A 2 -0.08 -2.96 12.39
CA ASP A 2 -0.77 -1.79 12.98
C ASP A 2 0.19 -0.73 13.55
N ILE A 3 1.04 -0.16 12.70
CA ILE A 3 1.98 0.89 13.10
C ILE A 3 1.28 2.19 13.48
N ALA A 4 0.11 2.47 12.89
CA ALA A 4 -0.65 3.68 13.16
C ALA A 4 -1.24 3.70 14.57
N SER A 5 -1.61 2.53 15.14
CA SER A 5 -2.17 2.45 16.50
C SER A 5 -1.17 2.76 17.62
N ARG A 6 0.14 2.74 17.33
CA ARG A 6 1.16 2.94 18.37
C ARG A 6 1.05 4.34 18.97
N ALA A 7 1.11 4.44 20.30
CA ALA A 7 0.94 5.70 21.02
C ALA A 7 1.96 6.79 20.62
N ASP A 8 3.15 6.39 20.18
CA ASP A 8 4.22 7.27 19.69
C ASP A 8 4.08 7.65 18.21
N HIS A 9 3.09 7.11 17.50
CA HIS A 9 2.89 7.39 16.09
C HIS A 9 2.33 8.80 15.88
N TRP A 10 2.83 9.48 14.84
CA TRP A 10 2.45 10.87 14.53
C TRP A 10 0.96 11.07 14.19
N LEU A 11 0.25 9.99 13.84
CA LEU A 11 -1.22 10.03 13.70
C LEU A 11 -1.95 10.08 15.05
N GLN A 12 -1.32 9.53 16.11
CA GLN A 12 -1.82 9.57 17.49
C GLN A 12 -1.51 10.92 18.15
N SER A 13 -0.36 11.53 17.85
CA SER A 13 -0.07 12.89 18.30
C SER A 13 -1.10 13.86 17.73
N GLY A 14 -1.85 14.52 18.61
CA GLY A 14 -2.81 15.53 18.23
C GLY A 14 -2.12 16.82 17.81
N GLU A 15 -1.67 16.94 16.56
CA GLU A 15 -1.45 18.27 15.97
C GLU A 15 -2.81 18.85 15.53
N GLY A 16 -3.62 19.17 16.55
CA GLY A 16 -4.77 20.05 16.47
C GLY A 16 -4.39 21.41 17.04
N GLY A 17 -3.47 22.12 16.37
CA GLY A 17 -3.14 23.52 16.68
C GLY A 17 -4.06 24.54 16.00
N GLY A 18 -4.92 24.09 15.09
CA GLY A 18 -6.00 24.88 14.50
C GLY A 18 -7.22 23.97 14.40
N GLY A 19 -8.41 24.48 14.75
CA GLY A 19 -9.66 23.71 14.92
C GLY A 19 -10.25 23.05 13.67
N GLY A 20 -9.42 22.54 12.75
CA GLY A 20 -9.82 21.71 11.62
C GLY A 20 -9.81 20.21 11.95
N SER A 21 -10.72 19.46 11.31
CA SER A 21 -10.77 18.00 11.38
C SER A 21 -9.47 17.35 10.87
N LYS A 22 -9.01 16.26 11.50
CA LYS A 22 -7.82 15.51 11.07
C LYS A 22 -8.03 14.97 9.64
N PRO A 23 -7.11 15.20 8.69
CA PRO A 23 -7.25 14.69 7.34
C PRO A 23 -7.14 13.17 7.31
N PHE A 24 -8.02 12.52 6.55
CA PHE A 24 -7.95 11.09 6.34
C PHE A 24 -6.59 10.69 5.73
N THR A 25 -5.95 9.66 6.29
CA THR A 25 -4.63 9.19 5.85
C THR A 25 -4.69 7.71 5.47
N LEU A 26 -4.31 7.38 4.23
CA LEU A 26 -4.02 6.01 3.82
C LEU A 26 -2.55 5.71 4.12
N LEU A 27 -2.29 4.62 4.84
CA LEU A 27 -0.96 4.10 5.08
C LEU A 27 -0.79 2.78 4.32
N LEU A 28 0.30 2.67 3.56
CA LEU A 28 0.75 1.43 2.97
C LEU A 28 2.10 1.07 3.57
N ASN A 29 2.18 -0.07 4.23
CA ASN A 29 3.39 -0.56 4.86
C ASN A 29 3.77 -1.90 4.21
N ILE A 30 4.89 -1.90 3.49
CA ILE A 30 5.43 -3.08 2.82
C ILE A 30 6.51 -3.67 3.70
N ILE A 31 6.22 -4.82 4.32
CA ILE A 31 7.12 -5.49 5.26
C ILE A 31 7.97 -6.47 4.46
N ILE A 32 9.29 -6.26 4.48
CA ILE A 32 10.25 -7.03 3.67
C ILE A 32 11.06 -7.95 4.61
N PRO A 33 10.90 -9.28 4.51
CA PRO A 33 11.68 -10.22 5.29
C PRO A 33 13.19 -9.99 5.15
N SER A 34 13.82 -9.61 6.25
CA SER A 34 15.25 -9.32 6.32
C SER A 34 15.73 -9.34 7.76
N ALA A 35 17.02 -9.60 7.96
CA ALA A 35 17.64 -9.53 9.29
C ALA A 35 17.59 -8.11 9.88
N ASN A 36 17.45 -7.09 9.02
CA ASN A 36 17.39 -5.68 9.42
C ASN A 36 15.95 -5.16 9.57
N HIS A 37 14.93 -6.02 9.50
CA HIS A 37 13.51 -5.64 9.61
C HIS A 37 13.11 -4.48 8.68
N LEU A 38 13.56 -4.54 7.43
CA LEU A 38 13.28 -3.53 6.41
C LEU A 38 11.78 -3.43 6.12
N CYS A 39 11.27 -2.19 6.08
CA CYS A 39 9.94 -1.89 5.60
C CYS A 39 9.95 -0.61 4.73
N LEU A 40 8.96 -0.51 3.85
CA LEU A 40 8.65 0.74 3.14
C LEU A 40 7.29 1.21 3.63
N VAL A 41 7.24 2.40 4.25
CA VAL A 41 5.99 3.03 4.66
C VAL A 41 5.71 4.23 3.76
N ALA A 42 4.55 4.21 3.10
CA ALA A 42 4.05 5.30 2.28
C ALA A 42 2.74 5.83 2.87
N ALA A 43 2.68 7.15 3.12
CA ALA A 43 1.50 7.83 3.62
C ALA A 43 0.88 8.70 2.53
N PHE A 44 -0.41 8.52 2.27
CA PHE A 44 -1.16 9.26 1.27
C PHE A 44 -2.25 10.08 1.94
N ARG A 45 -2.32 11.36 1.56
CA ARG A 45 -3.35 12.29 2.02
C ARG A 45 -3.98 13.00 0.82
N PRO A 46 -5.28 13.27 0.85
CA PRO A 46 -5.93 14.12 -0.14
C PRO A 46 -5.30 15.52 -0.10
N ARG A 47 -5.05 16.11 -1.28
CA ARG A 47 -4.57 17.49 -1.37
C ARG A 47 -5.65 18.50 -0.98
N GLU A 48 -6.90 18.20 -1.30
CA GLU A 48 -8.07 18.97 -0.90
C GLU A 48 -8.84 18.17 0.13
N THR A 49 -8.93 18.72 1.35
CA THR A 49 -9.62 18.12 2.49
C THR A 49 -11.10 18.45 2.52
N ALA A 50 -11.58 19.33 1.63
CA ALA A 50 -12.99 19.65 1.44
C ALA A 50 -13.72 18.38 0.95
N SER A 51 -14.10 17.57 1.93
CA SER A 51 -14.91 16.35 1.87
C SER A 51 -14.76 15.56 0.57
N LEU A 52 -13.81 14.62 0.53
CA LEU A 52 -13.88 13.49 -0.40
C LEU A 52 -15.26 12.80 -0.37
N GLU A 53 -16.00 12.94 0.74
CA GLU A 53 -17.37 12.45 0.93
C GLU A 53 -18.41 13.10 -0.01
N HIS A 54 -18.18 14.32 -0.51
CA HIS A 54 -19.10 15.01 -1.44
C HIS A 54 -18.58 15.08 -2.88
N VAL A 55 -17.45 14.41 -3.18
CA VAL A 55 -16.87 14.40 -4.53
C VAL A 55 -17.48 13.23 -5.30
N GLU A 56 -18.35 13.53 -6.27
CA GLU A 56 -18.98 12.54 -7.16
C GLU A 56 -18.02 11.97 -8.23
N ARG A 57 -16.83 11.54 -7.81
CA ARG A 57 -15.85 10.89 -8.68
C ARG A 57 -15.88 9.37 -8.50
N PRO A 58 -16.00 8.57 -9.56
CA PRO A 58 -16.02 7.11 -9.47
C PRO A 58 -14.84 6.51 -8.66
N GLU A 59 -13.64 7.05 -8.83
CA GLU A 59 -12.42 6.66 -8.12
C GLU A 59 -12.49 6.96 -6.61
N VAL A 60 -13.16 8.04 -6.21
CA VAL A 60 -13.38 8.37 -4.79
C VAL A 60 -14.43 7.45 -4.19
N ARG A 61 -15.51 7.14 -4.94
CA ARG A 61 -16.52 6.14 -4.53
C ARG A 61 -15.90 4.75 -4.37
N LEU A 62 -15.04 4.33 -5.30
CA LEU A 62 -14.34 3.05 -5.22
C LEU A 62 -13.41 3.01 -4.00
N PHE A 63 -12.67 4.09 -3.75
CA PHE A 63 -11.81 4.21 -2.57
C PHE A 63 -12.61 4.08 -1.26
N TRP A 64 -13.63 4.93 -1.11
CA TRP A 64 -14.89 4.70 -0.41
C TRP A 64 -15.19 3.26 -0.01
N LYS A 65 -15.72 2.57 -1.00
CA LYS A 65 -16.18 1.20 -0.92
C LYS A 65 -15.07 0.27 -0.45
N TRP A 66 -13.85 0.44 -0.95
CA TRP A 66 -12.72 -0.41 -0.59
C TRP A 66 -12.31 -0.27 0.89
N VAL A 67 -12.28 0.94 1.43
CA VAL A 67 -11.98 1.19 2.85
C VAL A 67 -13.02 0.52 3.75
N GLU A 68 -14.30 0.62 3.40
CA GLU A 68 -15.41 0.14 4.23
C GLU A 68 -15.83 -1.32 3.97
N ALA A 69 -15.31 -1.96 2.92
CA ALA A 69 -15.66 -3.34 2.55
C ALA A 69 -14.99 -4.40 3.46
N ASP A 70 -15.31 -5.67 3.24
CA ASP A 70 -14.60 -6.79 3.86
C ASP A 70 -13.24 -7.07 3.20
N ASP A 71 -12.45 -7.93 3.85
CA ASP A 71 -11.13 -8.32 3.36
C ASP A 71 -11.20 -9.08 2.03
N ALA A 72 -12.28 -9.82 1.76
CA ALA A 72 -12.43 -10.53 0.49
C ALA A 72 -12.47 -9.53 -0.68
N PHE A 73 -13.31 -8.50 -0.58
CA PHE A 73 -13.36 -7.43 -1.56
C PHE A 73 -12.04 -6.65 -1.64
N ARG A 74 -11.44 -6.30 -0.49
CA ARG A 74 -10.18 -5.54 -0.46
C ARG A 74 -9.05 -6.27 -1.18
N ASN A 75 -8.95 -7.57 -0.94
CA ASN A 75 -7.94 -8.45 -1.53
C ASN A 75 -8.11 -8.62 -3.05
N GLU A 76 -9.31 -8.40 -3.58
CA GLU A 76 -9.57 -8.43 -5.01
C GLU A 76 -9.27 -7.12 -5.76
N ARG A 77 -8.92 -6.04 -5.05
CA ARG A 77 -8.86 -4.69 -5.63
C ARG A 77 -7.46 -4.08 -5.57
N LEU A 78 -6.69 -4.34 -4.53
CA LEU A 78 -5.37 -3.71 -4.35
C LEU A 78 -4.31 -4.31 -5.29
N LYS A 79 -3.73 -3.46 -6.14
CA LYS A 79 -2.67 -3.81 -7.10
C LYS A 79 -1.34 -3.16 -6.76
N LEU A 80 -0.27 -3.93 -6.97
CA LEU A 80 1.08 -3.44 -7.13
C LEU A 80 1.51 -3.63 -8.58
N ILE A 81 2.03 -2.57 -9.19
CA ILE A 81 2.56 -2.57 -10.55
C ILE A 81 4.06 -2.21 -10.45
N PRO A 82 4.96 -3.20 -10.52
CA PRO A 82 6.39 -2.95 -10.46
C PRO A 82 6.97 -2.70 -11.85
N ARG A 83 8.00 -1.86 -11.91
CA ARG A 83 8.91 -1.75 -13.04
C ARG A 83 10.34 -1.63 -12.53
N VAL A 84 11.25 -2.39 -13.13
CA VAL A 84 12.68 -2.24 -12.88
C VAL A 84 13.23 -1.15 -13.80
N ALA A 85 13.40 0.07 -13.29
CA ALA A 85 13.96 1.19 -14.04
C ALA A 85 15.47 1.04 -14.26
N LYS A 86 16.18 0.45 -13.28
CA LYS A 86 17.60 0.10 -13.36
C LYS A 86 17.85 -1.19 -12.58
N GLY A 87 18.60 -2.13 -13.16
CA GLY A 87 18.97 -3.37 -12.49
C GLY A 87 19.50 -4.42 -13.46
N SER A 88 20.14 -5.46 -12.93
CA SER A 88 20.66 -6.57 -13.73
C SER A 88 19.53 -7.34 -14.43
N PHE A 89 19.86 -8.08 -15.48
CA PHE A 89 18.92 -8.95 -16.18
C PHE A 89 18.22 -9.94 -15.22
N LEU A 90 18.93 -10.45 -14.22
CA LEU A 90 18.39 -11.34 -13.21
C LEU A 90 17.29 -10.67 -12.37
N VAL A 91 17.47 -9.39 -11.99
CA VAL A 91 16.44 -8.60 -11.30
C VAL A 91 15.22 -8.38 -12.18
N GLN A 92 15.44 -7.97 -13.43
CA GLN A 92 14.36 -7.72 -14.37
C GLN A 92 13.50 -8.97 -14.59
N LYS A 93 14.14 -10.15 -14.71
CA LYS A 93 13.44 -11.43 -14.82
C LYS A 93 12.73 -11.86 -13.54
N GLY A 94 13.34 -11.65 -12.38
CA GLY A 94 12.75 -12.02 -11.09
C GLY A 94 11.54 -11.18 -10.72
N VAL A 95 11.62 -9.85 -10.90
CA VAL A 95 10.53 -8.92 -10.59
C VAL A 95 9.42 -8.98 -11.65
N GLY A 96 9.79 -9.11 -12.92
CA GLY A 96 8.86 -9.01 -14.03
C GLY A 96 8.26 -7.60 -14.18
N ALA A 97 7.17 -7.50 -14.94
CA ALA A 97 6.42 -6.25 -15.16
C ALA A 97 4.90 -6.45 -15.05
N THR A 98 4.48 -7.60 -14.52
CA THR A 98 3.08 -7.98 -14.44
C THR A 98 2.44 -7.36 -13.21
N PRO A 99 1.33 -6.60 -13.35
CA PRO A 99 0.53 -6.18 -12.22
C PRO A 99 0.09 -7.36 -11.36
N VAL A 100 0.18 -7.22 -10.03
CA VAL A 100 -0.21 -8.25 -9.08
C VAL A 100 -1.33 -7.75 -8.18
N LEU A 101 -2.41 -8.53 -8.06
CA LEU A 101 -3.41 -8.36 -7.00
C LEU A 101 -2.81 -8.89 -5.69
N LEU A 102 -2.41 -7.97 -4.82
CA LEU A 102 -1.60 -8.29 -3.64
C LEU A 102 -2.31 -9.25 -2.69
N GLY A 103 -3.59 -8.99 -2.40
CA GLY A 103 -4.39 -9.84 -1.52
C GLY A 103 -4.70 -11.24 -2.05
N LYS A 104 -4.36 -11.52 -3.32
CA LYS A 104 -4.44 -12.88 -3.89
C LYS A 104 -3.11 -13.63 -3.83
N LYS A 105 -2.03 -12.97 -3.44
CA LYS A 105 -0.67 -13.54 -3.43
C LYS A 105 -0.06 -13.57 -2.04
N ILE A 106 -0.18 -12.47 -1.31
CA ILE A 106 0.36 -12.33 0.03
C ILE A 106 -0.76 -12.08 1.04
N LYS A 107 -0.50 -12.35 2.31
CA LYS A 107 -1.32 -11.89 3.41
C LYS A 107 -1.27 -10.37 3.49
N VAL A 108 -2.45 -9.78 3.63
CA VAL A 108 -2.64 -8.35 3.82
C VAL A 108 -3.42 -8.16 5.11
N HIS A 109 -2.94 -7.26 5.97
CA HIS A 109 -3.67 -6.88 7.18
C HIS A 109 -4.19 -5.45 7.02
N TYR A 110 -5.46 -5.26 7.36
CA TYR A 110 -6.17 -3.99 7.21
C TYR A 110 -6.53 -3.45 8.58
N PHE A 111 -6.19 -2.19 8.85
CA PHE A 111 -6.52 -1.51 10.10
C PHE A 111 -7.24 -0.21 9.80
N ARG A 112 -8.46 -0.05 10.33
CA ARG A 112 -9.30 1.14 10.15
C ARG A 112 -9.47 1.84 11.49
N THR A 113 -9.11 3.11 11.53
CA THR A 113 -9.49 4.04 12.62
C THR A 113 -10.53 5.01 12.10
N ALA A 114 -10.92 6.07 12.83
CA ALA A 114 -11.80 7.11 12.27
C ALA A 114 -11.13 7.95 11.14
N HIS A 115 -9.81 8.17 11.22
CA HIS A 115 -9.09 9.09 10.34
C HIS A 115 -7.95 8.43 9.55
N SER A 116 -7.83 7.12 9.62
CA SER A 116 -6.83 6.39 8.85
C SER A 116 -7.32 5.03 8.38
N PHE A 117 -6.71 4.59 7.29
CA PHE A 117 -6.77 3.21 6.84
C PHE A 117 -5.35 2.75 6.57
N GLU A 118 -4.90 1.73 7.28
CA GLU A 118 -3.57 1.14 7.15
C GLU A 118 -3.68 -0.22 6.47
N VAL A 119 -2.75 -0.45 5.55
CA VAL A 119 -2.59 -1.68 4.80
C VAL A 119 -1.17 -2.20 4.99
N ASP A 120 -1.04 -3.28 5.73
CA ASP A 120 0.21 -3.99 5.95
C ASP A 120 0.33 -5.15 4.95
N LEU A 121 1.33 -5.08 4.09
CA LEU A 121 1.67 -6.13 3.13
C LEU A 121 2.78 -7.02 3.71
N ASP A 122 2.43 -8.25 4.10
CA ASP A 122 3.40 -9.24 4.56
C ASP A 122 4.01 -10.00 3.37
N VAL A 123 5.10 -9.50 2.83
CA VAL A 123 5.81 -10.16 1.71
C VAL A 123 6.33 -11.55 2.11
N GLY A 124 6.62 -11.78 3.39
CA GLY A 124 7.13 -13.05 3.89
C GLY A 124 6.11 -14.18 3.88
N SER A 125 4.82 -13.85 3.76
CA SER A 125 3.74 -14.82 3.71
C SER A 125 3.67 -15.64 2.42
N ASP A 126 4.34 -15.18 1.35
CA ASP A 126 4.42 -15.89 0.06
C ASP A 126 5.87 -16.25 -0.29
N PRO A 127 6.17 -17.54 -0.52
CA PRO A 127 7.53 -17.98 -0.86
C PRO A 127 8.09 -17.31 -2.13
N ILE A 128 7.24 -17.04 -3.13
CA ILE A 128 7.67 -16.44 -4.40
C ILE A 128 7.99 -14.97 -4.21
N ALA A 129 7.10 -14.20 -3.57
CA ALA A 129 7.32 -12.79 -3.26
C ALA A 129 8.57 -12.61 -2.37
N ASN A 130 8.73 -13.45 -1.36
CA ASN A 130 9.92 -13.46 -0.52
C ASN A 130 11.20 -13.75 -1.33
N TYR A 131 11.17 -14.74 -2.22
CA TYR A 131 12.30 -15.03 -3.11
C TYR A 131 12.67 -13.84 -4.01
N VAL A 132 11.68 -13.19 -4.62
CA VAL A 132 11.91 -11.99 -5.47
C VAL A 132 12.53 -10.86 -4.66
N CYS A 133 12.02 -10.59 -3.45
CA CYS A 133 12.58 -9.56 -2.58
C CYS A 133 14.01 -9.88 -2.13
N ARG A 134 14.32 -11.15 -1.84
CA ARG A 134 15.69 -11.59 -1.56
C ARG A 134 16.61 -11.35 -2.76
N LEU A 135 16.18 -11.74 -3.96
CA LEU A 135 16.94 -11.54 -5.18
C LEU A 135 17.26 -10.05 -5.40
N VAL A 136 16.28 -9.18 -5.25
CA VAL A 136 16.47 -7.72 -5.35
C VAL A 136 17.47 -7.23 -4.30
N ARG A 137 17.33 -7.66 -3.04
CA ARG A 137 18.21 -7.26 -1.94
C ARG A 137 19.65 -7.73 -2.15
N ASP A 138 19.84 -8.98 -2.54
CA ASP A 138 21.17 -9.59 -2.65
C ASP A 138 21.99 -8.95 -3.78
N VAL A 139 21.34 -8.32 -4.76
CA VAL A 139 21.98 -7.55 -5.83
C VAL A 139 21.85 -6.02 -5.68
N MET A 140 21.22 -5.51 -4.61
CA MET A 140 21.08 -4.06 -4.35
C MET A 140 22.43 -3.34 -4.27
N ALA A 141 23.51 -4.06 -3.93
CA ALA A 141 24.88 -3.55 -3.98
C ALA A 141 25.30 -3.02 -5.36
N SER A 142 24.61 -3.43 -6.44
CA SER A 142 24.89 -3.06 -7.84
C SER A 142 24.00 -1.94 -8.42
N SER A 143 23.32 -1.15 -7.57
CA SER A 143 22.40 -0.06 -7.94
C SER A 143 21.16 -0.53 -8.69
N VAL A 144 20.10 -0.84 -7.93
CA VAL A 144 18.76 -1.15 -8.45
C VAL A 144 17.84 0.05 -8.25
N CYS A 145 17.03 0.38 -9.26
CA CYS A 145 15.95 1.35 -9.19
C CYS A 145 14.63 0.67 -9.56
N LEU A 146 13.66 0.76 -8.67
CA LEU A 146 12.31 0.20 -8.85
C LEU A 146 11.30 1.34 -8.87
N ASP A 147 10.49 1.37 -9.92
CA ASP A 147 9.27 2.16 -9.94
C ASP A 147 8.15 1.26 -9.41
N LEU A 148 7.43 1.73 -8.39
CA LEU A 148 6.29 1.02 -7.81
C LEU A 148 5.05 1.90 -7.93
N ALA A 149 4.03 1.41 -8.63
CA ALA A 149 2.72 2.04 -8.65
C ALA A 149 1.71 1.21 -7.86
N ILE A 150 0.90 1.90 -7.07
CA ILE A 150 -0.21 1.33 -6.30
C ILE A 150 -1.50 1.77 -6.96
N ALA A 151 -2.41 0.82 -7.18
CA ALA A 151 -3.70 1.09 -7.78
C ALA A 151 -4.81 0.29 -7.12
N LEU A 152 -6.01 0.84 -7.10
CA LEU A 152 -7.23 0.08 -6.86
C LEU A 152 -7.85 -0.26 -8.22
N GLU A 153 -8.09 -1.55 -8.45
CA GLU A 153 -8.73 -2.03 -9.67
C GLU A 153 -10.22 -1.69 -9.65
N GLY A 154 -10.64 -0.69 -10.42
CA GLY A 154 -12.06 -0.48 -10.72
C GLY A 154 -12.57 -1.53 -11.70
N ARG A 155 -13.75 -2.10 -11.43
CA ARG A 155 -14.47 -3.00 -12.35
C ARG A 155 -15.76 -2.32 -12.85
N CYS A 156 -16.27 -2.73 -14.01
CA CYS A 156 -17.35 -2.04 -14.75
C CYS A 156 -18.62 -1.66 -13.95
N GLU A 157 -18.93 -2.36 -12.85
CA GLU A 157 -20.11 -2.06 -12.02
C GLU A 157 -19.91 -0.85 -11.09
N GLU A 158 -18.67 -0.41 -10.87
CA GLU A 158 -18.28 0.60 -9.86
C GLU A 158 -17.86 1.93 -10.51
N VAL A 159 -17.68 1.94 -11.84
CA VAL A 159 -17.18 3.08 -12.62
C VAL A 159 -18.31 3.80 -13.38
N ARG A 160 -19.56 3.39 -13.18
CA ARG A 160 -20.75 4.09 -13.70
C ARG A 160 -21.22 5.19 -12.76
#